data_AF-A0A1V5A9N1-F1
#
_entry.id   AF-A0A1V5A9N1-F1
#
_cell.length_a   1.000
_cell.length_b   1.000
_cell.length_c   1.000
_cell.angle_alpha   90.00
_cell.angle_beta   90.00
_cell.angle_gamma   90.00
#
_symmetry.space_group_name_H-M   'P 1'
#
loop_
_entity.id
_entity.type
_entity.pdbx_description
1 polymer ?
#
loop_
_entity_poly.entity_id
_entity_poly.type
_entity_poly.pdbx_seq_one_letter_code
_entity_poly.pdbx_strand_id
1 'polypeptide(L)'
;MKEWIRDMVGLGMGFWLLGYLLSLALFFSPFASSMGWILLAVCTPVTIAITWWWFRRRDLPLVYFVKVGLAWTVIAIVLDFLFIVILLQATYYGPDVFVYYALTFLIPVGVGYYLSGRHGMEGTPGKG
;
A
#
# COMPACT_ATOMS: atom_id res chain seq x y z
N MET A 1 5.81 -8.92 -19.23
CA MET A 1 5.99 -7.62 -18.55
C MET A 1 7.13 -7.72 -17.56
N LYS A 2 7.95 -6.67 -17.43
CA LYS A 2 9.10 -6.65 -16.52
C LYS A 2 8.56 -6.62 -15.07
N GLU A 3 8.96 -7.56 -14.21
CA GLU A 3 8.44 -7.80 -12.84
C GLU A 3 8.19 -6.52 -12.02
N TRP A 4 9.07 -5.53 -12.12
CA TRP A 4 8.94 -4.25 -11.41
C TRP A 4 7.69 -3.43 -11.79
N ILE A 5 7.22 -3.50 -13.04
CA ILE A 5 6.00 -2.80 -13.47
C ILE A 5 4.78 -3.44 -12.79
N ARG A 6 4.76 -4.77 -12.72
CA ARG A 6 3.67 -5.50 -12.06
C ARG A 6 3.59 -5.16 -10.58
N ASP A 7 4.74 -5.09 -9.92
CA ASP A 7 4.84 -4.83 -8.49
C ASP A 7 4.55 -3.36 -8.14
N MET A 8 5.10 -2.41 -8.89
CA MET A 8 4.97 -0.97 -8.61
C MET A 8 3.65 -0.40 -9.11
N VAL A 9 3.30 -0.68 -10.36
CA VAL A 9 2.13 -0.07 -11.01
C VAL A 9 0.92 -0.96 -10.85
N GLY A 10 1.05 -2.25 -11.21
CA GLY A 10 -0.08 -3.18 -11.19
C GLY A 10 -0.69 -3.35 -9.79
N LEU A 11 0.15 -3.74 -8.81
CA LEU A 11 -0.34 -3.98 -7.45
C LEU A 11 -0.78 -2.68 -6.75
N GLY A 12 -0.01 -1.60 -6.90
CA GLY A 12 -0.31 -0.30 -6.32
C GLY A 12 -1.63 0.29 -6.86
N MET A 13 -1.82 0.28 -8.18
CA MET A 13 -3.10 0.69 -8.79
C MET A 13 -4.25 -0.22 -8.37
N GLY A 14 -4.01 -1.53 -8.24
CA GLY A 14 -5.02 -2.49 -7.80
C GLY A 14 -5.53 -2.18 -6.38
N PHE A 15 -4.62 -1.91 -5.44
CA PHE A 15 -4.99 -1.50 -4.08
C PHE A 15 -5.69 -0.15 -4.06
N TRP A 16 -5.19 0.83 -4.81
CA TRP A 16 -5.82 2.15 -4.91
C TRP A 16 -7.25 2.02 -5.44
N LEU A 17 -7.46 1.29 -6.54
CA LEU A 17 -8.77 1.13 -7.16
C LEU A 17 -9.77 0.44 -6.21
N LEU A 18 -9.34 -0.60 -5.50
CA LEU A 18 -10.18 -1.29 -4.53
C LEU A 18 -10.59 -0.37 -3.38
N GLY A 19 -9.63 0.40 -2.83
CA GLY A 19 -9.91 1.40 -1.81
C GLY A 19 -10.85 2.49 -2.31
N TYR A 20 -10.63 3.00 -3.53
CA TYR A 20 -11.45 4.00 -4.17
C TYR A 20 -12.91 3.53 -4.32
N LEU A 21 -13.14 2.33 -4.85
CA LEU A 21 -14.48 1.76 -5.01
C LEU A 21 -15.18 1.54 -3.67
N LEU A 22 -14.45 1.05 -2.65
CA LEU A 22 -15.00 0.86 -1.30
C LEU A 22 -15.34 2.21 -0.64
N SER A 23 -14.53 3.24 -0.89
CA SER A 23 -14.77 4.60 -0.41
C SER A 23 -16.05 5.19 -1.01
N LEU A 24 -16.29 4.96 -2.30
CA LEU A 24 -17.54 5.37 -2.96
C LEU A 24 -18.74 4.66 -2.33
N ALA A 25 -18.64 3.36 -2.05
CA ALA A 25 -19.72 2.62 -1.40
C ALA A 25 -20.03 3.18 0.01
N LEU A 26 -18.99 3.49 0.80
CA LEU A 26 -19.14 4.08 2.14
C LEU A 26 -19.65 5.52 2.10
N PHE A 27 -19.29 6.29 1.09
CA PHE A 27 -19.72 7.67 0.92
C PHE A 27 -21.25 7.80 0.82
N PHE A 28 -21.92 6.84 0.16
CA PHE A 28 -23.38 6.79 0.07
C PHE A 28 -24.06 6.12 1.29
N SER A 29 -23.31 5.90 2.37
CA SER A 29 -23.82 5.26 3.58
C SER A 29 -23.82 6.22 4.78
N PRO A 30 -24.48 5.87 5.90
CA PRO A 30 -24.41 6.65 7.14
C PRO A 30 -22.99 6.81 7.72
N PHE A 31 -22.01 6.05 7.21
CA PHE A 31 -20.63 6.04 7.70
C PHE A 31 -19.71 7.02 6.97
N ALA A 32 -20.24 7.87 6.08
CA ALA A 32 -19.45 8.79 5.26
C ALA A 32 -18.48 9.68 6.08
N SER A 33 -18.87 10.13 7.27
CA SER A 33 -18.02 10.96 8.14
C SER A 33 -16.82 10.22 8.74
N SER A 34 -16.90 8.89 8.87
CA SER A 34 -15.87 8.03 9.46
C SER A 34 -15.22 7.10 8.43
N MET A 35 -15.55 7.27 7.14
CA MET A 35 -15.21 6.30 6.10
C MET A 35 -13.70 6.08 5.98
N GLY A 36 -12.88 7.12 6.08
CA GLY A 36 -11.43 6.99 5.99
C GLY A 36 -10.83 6.12 7.09
N TRP A 37 -11.29 6.29 8.33
CA TRP A 37 -10.87 5.45 9.45
C TRP A 37 -11.34 3.99 9.32
N ILE A 38 -12.54 3.78 8.80
CA ILE A 38 -13.07 2.43 8.54
C ILE A 38 -12.24 1.73 7.45
N LEU A 39 -11.96 2.43 6.34
CA LEU A 39 -11.11 1.93 5.27
C LEU A 39 -9.71 1.62 5.79
N LEU A 40 -9.11 2.51 6.58
CA LEU A 40 -7.81 2.25 7.19
C LEU A 40 -7.81 0.99 8.04
N ALA A 41 -8.81 0.81 8.92
CA ALA A 41 -8.89 -0.35 9.81
C ALA A 41 -9.04 -1.68 9.05
N VAL A 42 -9.80 -1.69 7.95
CA VAL A 42 -10.10 -2.91 7.18
C VAL A 42 -9.05 -3.18 6.09
N CYS A 43 -8.70 -2.18 5.29
CA CYS A 43 -7.83 -2.35 4.13
C CYS A 43 -6.35 -2.48 4.50
N THR A 44 -5.90 -1.87 5.60
CA THR A 44 -4.49 -1.96 6.04
C THR A 44 -4.05 -3.41 6.30
N PRO A 45 -4.71 -4.22 7.15
CA PRO A 45 -4.30 -5.60 7.38
C PRO A 45 -4.37 -6.45 6.10
N VAL A 46 -5.36 -6.21 5.24
CA VAL A 46 -5.49 -6.91 3.94
C VAL A 46 -4.30 -6.57 3.03
N THR A 47 -3.95 -5.29 2.93
CA THR A 47 -2.82 -4.81 2.11
C THR A 47 -1.50 -5.38 2.62
N ILE A 48 -1.29 -5.41 3.94
CA ILE A 48 -0.12 -6.05 4.56
C ILE A 48 -0.06 -7.54 4.21
N ALA A 49 -1.16 -8.26 4.39
CA ALA A 49 -1.23 -9.70 4.14
C ALA A 49 -0.93 -10.04 2.67
N ILE A 50 -1.53 -9.30 1.73
CA ILE A 50 -1.30 -9.50 0.29
C ILE A 50 0.13 -9.11 -0.07
N THR A 51 0.63 -7.96 0.40
CA THR A 51 2.01 -7.52 0.12
C THR A 51 3.03 -8.54 0.62
N TRP A 52 2.85 -9.03 1.85
CA TRP A 52 3.70 -10.09 2.39
C TRP A 52 3.60 -11.37 1.57
N TRP A 53 2.40 -11.86 1.27
CA TRP A 53 2.20 -13.07 0.49
C TRP A 53 2.79 -12.97 -0.92
N TRP A 54 2.73 -11.79 -1.54
CA TRP A 54 3.26 -11.50 -2.86
C TRP A 54 4.80 -11.54 -2.91
N PHE A 55 5.46 -11.01 -1.88
CA PHE A 55 6.93 -10.88 -1.87
C PHE A 55 7.66 -11.97 -1.08
N ARG A 56 6.99 -12.75 -0.22
CA ARG A 56 7.63 -13.71 0.72
C ARG A 56 8.47 -14.83 0.10
N ARG A 57 8.39 -15.06 -1.22
CA ARG A 57 9.19 -16.08 -1.92
C ARG A 57 10.28 -15.49 -2.82
N ARG A 58 10.49 -14.18 -2.77
CA ARG A 58 11.42 -13.46 -3.64
C ARG A 58 12.56 -12.91 -2.79
N ASP A 59 13.78 -13.18 -3.21
CA ASP A 59 14.97 -12.58 -2.61
C ASP A 59 15.24 -11.22 -3.28
N LEU A 60 14.85 -10.14 -2.61
CA LEU A 60 14.91 -8.78 -3.12
C LEU A 60 15.55 -7.87 -2.05
N PRO A 61 16.42 -6.92 -2.44
CA PRO A 61 17.04 -6.00 -1.50
C PRO A 61 16.02 -5.02 -0.94
N LEU A 62 16.22 -4.54 0.31
CA LEU A 62 15.34 -3.56 0.96
C LEU A 62 15.08 -2.31 0.09
N VAL A 63 16.09 -1.85 -0.65
CA VAL A 63 15.98 -0.72 -1.58
C VAL A 63 14.90 -0.93 -2.64
N TYR A 64 14.63 -2.18 -3.05
CA TYR A 64 13.53 -2.49 -3.95
C TYR A 64 12.17 -2.13 -3.34
N PHE A 65 11.95 -2.51 -2.08
CA PHE A 65 10.71 -2.23 -1.37
C PHE A 65 10.51 -0.75 -1.09
N VAL A 66 11.59 0.01 -0.85
CA VAL A 66 11.52 1.48 -0.76
C VAL A 66 11.02 2.09 -2.08
N LYS A 67 11.53 1.62 -3.23
CA LYS A 67 11.05 2.07 -4.55
C LYS A 67 9.58 1.72 -4.78
N VAL A 68 9.15 0.52 -4.36
CA VAL A 68 7.75 0.10 -4.43
C VAL A 68 6.86 1.01 -3.59
N GLY A 69 7.24 1.25 -2.32
CA GLY A 69 6.51 2.17 -1.43
C GLY A 69 6.39 3.57 -2.00
N LEU A 70 7.48 4.14 -2.52
CA LEU A 70 7.45 5.45 -3.18
C LEU A 70 6.51 5.46 -4.39
N ALA A 71 6.60 4.44 -5.25
CA ALA A 71 5.76 4.33 -6.43
C ALA A 71 4.26 4.26 -6.05
N TRP A 72 3.92 3.44 -5.06
CA TRP A 72 2.53 3.31 -4.60
C TRP A 72 2.00 4.60 -4.00
N THR A 73 2.79 5.29 -3.17
CA THR A 73 2.37 6.58 -2.59
C THR A 73 2.18 7.65 -3.66
N VAL A 74 3.07 7.72 -4.66
CA VAL A 74 2.89 8.65 -5.79
C VAL A 74 1.63 8.32 -6.58
N ILE A 75 1.37 7.05 -6.87
CA ILE A 75 0.16 6.60 -7.55
C ILE A 75 -1.08 7.02 -6.74
N ALA A 76 -1.10 6.77 -5.43
CA ALA A 76 -2.21 7.14 -4.56
C ALA A 76 -2.49 8.64 -4.60
N ILE A 77 -1.46 9.48 -4.34
CA ILE A 77 -1.60 10.93 -4.33
C ILE A 77 -2.12 11.46 -5.69
N VAL A 78 -1.53 10.99 -6.79
CA VAL A 78 -1.90 11.46 -8.13
C VAL A 78 -3.33 11.05 -8.46
N LEU A 79 -3.70 9.79 -8.22
CA LEU A 79 -5.03 9.30 -8.55
C LEU A 79 -6.10 9.90 -7.63
N ASP A 80 -5.85 10.06 -6.34
CA ASP A 80 -6.78 10.75 -5.44
C ASP A 80 -7.01 12.21 -5.87
N PHE A 81 -5.94 12.91 -6.24
CA PHE A 81 -6.06 14.27 -6.73
C PHE A 81 -6.92 14.35 -8.00
N LEU A 82 -6.68 13.48 -8.97
CA LEU A 82 -7.43 13.47 -10.23
C LEU A 82 -8.90 13.05 -10.01
N PHE A 83 -9.15 11.98 -9.28
CA PHE A 83 -10.48 11.36 -9.19
C PHE A 83 -11.32 11.87 -8.03
N ILE A 84 -10.73 12.37 -6.96
CA ILE A 84 -11.47 12.80 -5.76
C ILE A 84 -11.50 14.33 -5.67
N VAL A 85 -10.34 14.98 -5.82
CA VAL A 85 -10.28 16.45 -5.75
C VAL A 85 -10.84 17.08 -7.02
N ILE A 86 -10.34 16.68 -8.20
CA ILE A 86 -10.76 17.29 -9.46
C ILE A 86 -12.12 16.75 -9.92
N LEU A 87 -12.26 15.43 -10.08
CA LEU A 87 -13.47 14.86 -10.68
C LEU A 87 -14.71 14.99 -9.77
N LEU A 88 -14.56 14.73 -8.46
CA LEU A 88 -15.67 14.79 -7.50
C LEU A 88 -15.80 16.13 -6.77
N GLN A 89 -14.86 17.07 -6.97
CA GLN A 89 -14.85 18.39 -6.32
C GLN A 89 -14.96 18.28 -4.78
N ALA A 90 -14.37 17.23 -4.19
CA ALA A 90 -14.51 16.92 -2.78
C ALA A 90 -13.48 17.65 -1.91
N THR A 91 -13.88 18.03 -0.69
CA THR A 91 -12.93 18.43 0.36
C THR A 91 -12.28 17.17 0.92
N TYR A 92 -11.10 16.84 0.41
CA TYR A 92 -10.52 15.51 0.58
C TYR A 92 -9.48 15.40 1.70
N TYR A 93 -8.64 16.42 1.90
CA TYR A 93 -7.47 16.29 2.76
C TYR A 93 -7.80 16.38 4.26
N GLY A 94 -8.10 15.23 4.86
CA GLY A 94 -8.21 15.02 6.31
C GLY A 94 -7.00 14.29 6.91
N PRO A 95 -6.89 14.22 8.26
CA PRO A 95 -5.80 13.50 8.95
C PRO A 95 -5.67 12.02 8.53
N ASP A 96 -6.81 11.36 8.31
CA ASP A 96 -6.93 9.99 7.84
C ASP A 96 -6.24 9.77 6.48
N VAL A 97 -6.30 10.75 5.57
CA VAL A 97 -5.63 10.68 4.27
C VAL A 97 -4.11 10.72 4.41
N PHE A 98 -3.58 11.54 5.32
CA PHE A 98 -2.14 11.57 5.56
C PHE A 98 -1.63 10.26 6.18
N VAL A 99 -2.41 9.67 7.09
CA VAL A 99 -2.13 8.33 7.65
C VAL A 99 -2.15 7.28 6.55
N TYR A 100 -3.13 7.34 5.64
CA TYR A 100 -3.20 6.47 4.47
C TYR A 100 -1.96 6.57 3.58
N TYR A 101 -1.48 7.78 3.25
CA TYR A 101 -0.27 7.93 2.44
C TYR A 101 0.98 7.41 3.14
N ALA A 102 1.10 7.66 4.44
CA ALA A 102 2.20 7.11 5.24
C ALA A 102 2.18 5.58 5.22
N LEU A 103 1.01 4.96 5.45
CA LEU A 103 0.87 3.50 5.43
C LEU A 103 1.13 2.92 4.04
N THR A 104 0.70 3.59 2.97
CA THR A 104 0.96 3.17 1.59
C THR A 104 2.46 3.04 1.31
N PHE A 105 3.28 3.94 1.88
CA PHE A 105 4.74 3.84 1.83
C PHE A 105 5.30 2.79 2.79
N LEU A 106 4.84 2.81 4.05
CA LEU A 106 5.40 2.00 5.13
C LEU A 106 5.11 0.51 4.98
N ILE A 107 3.99 0.11 4.36
CA ILE A 107 3.64 -1.30 4.22
C ILE A 107 4.67 -2.06 3.34
N PRO A 108 4.99 -1.64 2.10
CA PRO A 108 6.03 -2.30 1.31
C PRO A 108 7.39 -2.32 2.02
N VAL A 109 7.79 -1.19 2.62
CA VAL A 109 9.08 -1.06 3.33
C VAL A 109 9.15 -1.97 4.54
N GLY A 110 8.11 -1.99 5.37
CA GLY A 110 8.02 -2.83 6.57
C GLY A 110 8.01 -4.31 6.23
N VAL A 111 7.27 -4.71 5.20
CA VAL A 111 7.30 -6.09 4.69
C VAL A 111 8.69 -6.45 4.18
N GLY A 112 9.32 -5.57 3.40
CA GLY A 112 10.69 -5.77 2.90
C GLY A 112 11.69 -5.95 4.03
N TYR A 113 11.65 -5.08 5.03
CA TYR A 113 12.51 -5.16 6.21
C TYR A 113 12.34 -6.49 6.96
N TYR A 114 11.08 -6.91 7.17
CA TYR A 114 10.77 -8.19 7.81
C TYR A 114 11.28 -9.41 7.01
N LEU A 115 11.14 -9.39 5.68
CA LEU A 115 11.61 -10.48 4.82
C LEU A 115 13.14 -10.53 4.73
N SER A 116 13.82 -9.39 4.63
CA SER A 116 15.29 -9.33 4.64
C SER A 116 15.89 -9.91 5.92
N GLY A 117 15.25 -9.69 7.07
CA GLY A 117 15.68 -10.29 8.34
C GLY A 117 15.57 -11.81 8.40
N ARG A 118 14.68 -12.43 7.62
CA ARG A 118 14.53 -13.89 7.56
C ARG A 118 15.58 -14.57 6.70
N HIS A 119 15.92 -13.99 5.55
CA HIS A 119 16.96 -14.56 4.69
C HIS A 119 18.36 -14.48 5.32
N GLY A 120 18.61 -13.51 6.21
CA GLY A 120 19.84 -13.45 7.02
C GLY A 120 20.01 -14.60 8.02
N MET A 121 18.92 -15.30 8.39
CA MET A 121 18.95 -16.43 9.36
C MET A 121 19.10 -17.80 8.71
N GLU A 122 18.85 -17.94 7.40
CA GLU A 122 19.14 -19.18 6.64
C GLU A 122 20.61 -19.24 6.16
N GLY A 123 21.38 -18.16 6.32
CA GLY A 123 22.76 -18.01 5.83
C GLY A 123 23.88 -18.39 6.81
N THR A 124 23.60 -18.95 7.98
CA THR A 124 24.63 -19.47 8.90
C THR A 124 24.72 -20.99 8.82
N PRO A 125 25.59 -21.57 7.95
CA PRO A 125 26.09 -22.91 8.21
C PRO A 125 26.91 -22.87 9.50
N GLY A 126 26.72 -23.87 10.36
CA GLY A 126 27.40 -23.98 11.64
C GLY A 126 28.89 -23.67 11.54
N LYS A 127 29.36 -22.78 12.42
CA LYS A 127 30.78 -22.61 12.68
C LYS A 127 31.16 -23.56 13.82
N GLY A 128 32.03 -24.51 13.49
CA GLY A 128 32.98 -25.16 14.40
C GLY A 128 32.41 -26.21 15.32
#